data_AF-A0A9D2M5H3-F1
#
_entry.id   AF-A0A9D2M5H3-F1
#
_cell.length_a   1.000
_cell.length_b   1.000
_cell.length_c   1.000
_cell.angle_alpha   90.00
_cell.angle_beta   90.00
_cell.angle_gamma   90.00
#
_symmetry.space_group_name_H-M   'P 1'
#
loop_
_entity.id
_entity.type
_entity.pdbx_description
1 polymer ?
#
loop_
_entity_poly.entity_id
_entity_poly.type
_entity_poly.pdbx_seq_one_letter_code
_entity_poly.pdbx_strand_id
1 'polypeptide(L)'
;RPIVNRCDDSLIAAWQGQPYFFRRSRGYAPQPLTMPDTTADGLLAFGAEQKAGFAAGRGSHVFVSQYIGDLKNAETLDHYRAAWRGAARLFGLKPRALACDLHPDYASTREAETMAAALNLPLLRVQHHWAHMVSCMADNRLSGEAFGIIWDGTGLGLDGTVWGGEFLAGGAAGFDRCGSIRAIPLPGGDAAVKQIGRTGLALAWDAGLPAAELEALPLWQAMPNASSLCTMLEKQIACPLASSIGRLFDGVYALLTGRAVIDYDGEAPALLEALVRPGTPGRRYPVSFYKETDGLRRLDTRPLIAAIVADCKAGVAPAAVARGFLDALCRMAVDQCRVLNPERRPVVLSGGVFLNLYLLHGVTRLLTEAGYTVYTHHRVSTSDEGIALGQLAIAAAYRRKQNVSCRTASDCIG
;
A
#
# COMPACT_ATOMS: atom_id res chain seq x y z
N ARG A 1 -10.62 1.57 37.99
CA ARG A 1 -11.60 1.00 37.02
C ARG A 1 -10.83 0.16 36.01
N PRO A 2 -11.15 -1.13 35.79
CA PRO A 2 -10.43 -1.98 34.84
C PRO A 2 -10.74 -1.59 33.39
N ILE A 3 -9.75 -1.77 32.50
CA ILE A 3 -9.89 -1.58 31.04
C ILE A 3 -10.24 -2.94 30.42
N VAL A 4 -11.47 -3.07 29.91
CA VAL A 4 -11.97 -4.34 29.34
C VAL A 4 -11.48 -4.56 27.90
N ASN A 5 -11.41 -3.49 27.11
CA ASN A 5 -10.95 -3.52 25.73
C ASN A 5 -9.73 -2.61 25.61
N ARG A 6 -8.59 -3.17 25.20
CA ARG A 6 -7.43 -2.37 24.80
C ARG A 6 -7.80 -1.57 23.55
N CYS A 7 -7.48 -0.28 23.56
CA CYS A 7 -7.77 0.63 22.49
C CYS A 7 -6.72 1.73 22.51
N ASP A 8 -5.78 1.65 21.56
CA ASP A 8 -4.69 2.60 21.43
C ASP A 8 -5.21 3.98 21.03
N ASP A 9 -4.39 5.02 21.25
CA ASP A 9 -4.72 6.37 20.82
C ASP A 9 -4.84 6.46 19.29
N SER A 10 -5.87 7.18 18.81
CA SER A 10 -5.96 7.50 17.39
C SER A 10 -4.90 8.54 17.01
N LEU A 11 -4.34 8.40 15.81
CA LEU A 11 -3.39 9.34 15.22
C LEU A 11 -4.00 9.92 13.95
N ILE A 12 -4.18 11.23 13.94
CA ILE A 12 -4.85 11.95 12.85
C ILE A 12 -4.02 13.17 12.44
N ALA A 13 -4.05 13.47 11.14
CA ALA A 13 -3.70 14.79 10.61
C ALA A 13 -4.96 15.51 10.12
N ALA A 14 -4.85 16.82 9.92
CA ALA A 14 -5.90 17.59 9.24
C ALA A 14 -5.65 17.59 7.73
N TRP A 15 -6.60 17.09 6.96
CA TRP A 15 -6.59 17.10 5.50
C TRP A 15 -7.89 17.73 5.00
N GLN A 16 -7.80 18.86 4.30
CA GLN A 16 -8.96 19.61 3.79
C GLN A 16 -10.03 19.91 4.87
N GLY A 17 -9.59 20.18 6.10
CA GLY A 17 -10.48 20.45 7.24
C GLY A 17 -11.14 19.21 7.85
N GLN A 18 -10.78 18.01 7.39
CA GLN A 18 -11.29 16.73 7.90
C GLN A 18 -10.17 15.89 8.52
N PRO A 19 -10.49 14.93 9.42
CA PRO A 19 -9.53 13.98 9.93
C PRO A 19 -8.97 13.07 8.82
N TYR A 20 -7.65 12.92 8.77
CA TYR A 20 -6.95 11.94 7.94
C TYR A 20 -6.22 10.95 8.86
N PHE A 21 -6.61 9.67 8.78
CA PHE A 21 -6.19 8.67 9.75
C PHE A 21 -4.83 8.05 9.40
N PHE A 22 -3.87 8.24 10.30
CA PHE A 22 -2.67 7.41 10.40
C PHE A 22 -2.97 6.15 11.22
N ARG A 23 -3.85 6.31 12.22
CA ARG A 23 -4.36 5.24 13.07
C ARG A 23 -5.76 5.60 13.57
N ARG A 24 -6.75 4.77 13.29
CA ARG A 24 -8.13 4.86 13.75
C ARG A 24 -8.40 3.87 14.89
N SER A 25 -8.41 4.39 16.11
CA SER A 25 -8.65 3.59 17.32
C SER A 25 -9.50 4.37 18.33
N ARG A 26 -8.93 4.86 19.44
CA ARG A 26 -9.67 5.53 20.53
C ARG A 26 -10.46 6.74 20.02
N GLY A 27 -11.73 6.81 20.40
CA GLY A 27 -12.66 7.88 20.02
C GLY A 27 -13.40 7.64 18.69
N TYR A 28 -12.98 6.64 17.90
CA TYR A 28 -13.60 6.31 16.61
C TYR A 28 -14.08 4.86 16.56
N ALA A 29 -13.23 3.88 16.92
CA ALA A 29 -13.69 2.51 17.09
C ALA A 29 -14.58 2.42 18.34
N PRO A 30 -15.74 1.73 18.29
CA PRO A 30 -16.25 0.86 17.22
C PRO A 30 -17.39 1.49 16.39
N GLN A 31 -17.39 2.82 16.18
CA GLN A 31 -18.41 3.49 15.34
C GLN A 31 -18.47 2.80 13.97
N PRO A 32 -19.64 2.27 13.55
CA PRO A 32 -19.75 1.54 12.31
C PRO A 32 -19.69 2.47 11.10
N LEU A 33 -19.10 1.98 10.03
CA LEU A 33 -19.21 2.57 8.69
C LEU A 33 -20.49 2.06 8.04
N THR A 34 -21.09 2.86 7.17
CA THR A 34 -22.29 2.47 6.42
C THR A 34 -21.93 2.24 4.95
N MET A 35 -22.39 1.11 4.41
CA MET A 35 -22.39 0.74 3.00
C MET A 35 -23.85 0.63 2.52
N PRO A 36 -24.48 1.74 2.10
CA PRO A 36 -25.94 1.78 1.90
C PRO A 36 -26.43 0.85 0.79
N ASP A 37 -25.67 0.75 -0.30
CA ASP A 37 -26.12 0.03 -1.50
C ASP A 37 -25.75 -1.46 -1.49
N THR A 38 -25.20 -1.99 -0.39
CA THR A 38 -24.71 -3.38 -0.30
C THR A 38 -24.93 -3.98 1.09
N THR A 39 -25.34 -5.26 1.14
CA THR A 39 -25.38 -6.00 2.41
C THR A 39 -24.00 -6.51 2.79
N ALA A 40 -23.52 -6.06 3.95
CA ALA A 40 -22.32 -6.56 4.60
C ALA A 40 -22.62 -7.77 5.52
N ASP A 41 -23.90 -8.12 5.70
CA ASP A 41 -24.34 -9.04 6.74
C ASP A 41 -23.65 -10.41 6.69
N GLY A 42 -22.99 -10.77 7.79
CA GLY A 42 -22.28 -12.04 7.93
C GLY A 42 -20.94 -12.11 7.20
N LEU A 43 -20.38 -10.99 6.74
CA LEU A 43 -19.01 -10.94 6.24
C LEU A 43 -18.03 -10.65 7.37
N LEU A 44 -16.89 -11.34 7.36
CA LEU A 44 -15.74 -11.03 8.20
C LEU A 44 -14.47 -10.96 7.34
N ALA A 45 -13.82 -9.80 7.35
CA ALA A 45 -12.53 -9.57 6.71
C ALA A 45 -11.42 -9.47 7.74
N PHE A 46 -10.31 -10.18 7.51
CA PHE A 46 -9.24 -10.36 8.50
C PHE A 46 -8.14 -9.30 8.44
N GLY A 47 -8.10 -8.47 7.39
CA GLY A 47 -7.12 -7.42 7.20
C GLY A 47 -5.74 -7.95 6.76
N ALA A 48 -4.72 -7.11 6.93
CA ALA A 48 -3.31 -7.44 6.70
C ALA A 48 -2.62 -7.89 8.00
N GLU A 49 -1.35 -8.27 7.89
CA GLU A 49 -0.52 -8.65 9.04
C GLU A 49 0.04 -7.45 9.81
N GLN A 50 0.49 -6.42 9.09
CA GLN A 50 0.99 -5.19 9.70
C GLN A 50 -0.15 -4.20 9.92
N LYS A 51 -0.04 -3.39 10.99
CA LYS A 51 -1.04 -2.37 11.35
C LYS A 51 -2.46 -2.98 11.38
N ALA A 52 -2.56 -4.21 11.85
CA ALA A 52 -3.70 -5.07 11.65
C ALA A 52 -4.98 -4.57 12.30
N GLY A 53 -6.08 -5.01 11.70
CA GLY A 53 -7.45 -4.84 12.16
C GLY A 53 -8.36 -5.76 11.36
N PHE A 54 -9.59 -5.92 11.81
CA PHE A 54 -10.61 -6.70 11.11
C PHE A 54 -11.85 -5.84 10.82
N ALA A 55 -12.64 -6.25 9.84
CA ALA A 55 -13.91 -5.61 9.52
C ALA A 55 -15.01 -6.67 9.48
N ALA A 56 -16.12 -6.41 10.18
CA ALA A 56 -17.24 -7.34 10.26
C ALA A 56 -18.56 -6.65 9.93
N GLY A 57 -19.40 -7.32 9.15
CA GLY A 57 -20.62 -6.74 8.62
C GLY A 57 -21.90 -7.24 9.28
N ARG A 58 -22.85 -6.32 9.50
CA ARG A 58 -24.21 -6.60 9.97
C ARG A 58 -25.19 -5.66 9.26
N GLY A 59 -26.13 -6.21 8.50
CA GLY A 59 -26.97 -5.41 7.60
C GLY A 59 -26.12 -4.56 6.63
N SER A 60 -26.33 -3.24 6.62
CA SER A 60 -25.56 -2.26 5.85
C SER A 60 -24.39 -1.64 6.63
N HIS A 61 -24.13 -2.10 7.86
CA HIS A 61 -23.08 -1.57 8.72
C HIS A 61 -21.84 -2.45 8.71
N VAL A 62 -20.68 -1.80 8.77
CA VAL A 62 -19.36 -2.43 8.86
C VAL A 62 -18.66 -1.94 10.11
N PHE A 63 -18.37 -2.86 11.01
CA PHE A 63 -17.61 -2.62 12.23
C PHE A 63 -16.13 -2.89 11.95
N VAL A 64 -15.37 -1.81 11.79
CA VAL A 64 -13.90 -1.89 11.72
C VAL A 64 -13.35 -1.88 13.15
N SER A 65 -12.46 -2.81 13.47
CA SER A 65 -11.83 -2.92 14.78
C SER A 65 -11.03 -1.67 15.13
N GLN A 66 -10.64 -1.56 16.38
CA GLN A 66 -9.55 -0.68 16.78
C GLN A 66 -8.22 -1.15 16.16
N TYR A 67 -7.22 -0.28 16.16
CA TYR A 67 -5.84 -0.64 15.82
C TYR A 67 -5.33 -1.74 16.75
N ILE A 68 -4.83 -2.83 16.17
CA ILE A 68 -4.30 -3.98 16.92
C ILE A 68 -2.77 -3.97 16.94
N GLY A 69 -2.12 -3.66 15.82
CA GLY A 69 -0.66 -3.64 15.70
C GLY A 69 -0.11 -4.69 14.72
N ASP A 70 1.14 -5.12 14.91
CA ASP A 70 1.79 -6.14 14.07
C ASP A 70 1.52 -7.56 14.61
N LEU A 71 0.88 -8.40 13.80
CA LEU A 71 0.49 -9.77 14.18
C LEU A 71 1.64 -10.78 14.21
N LYS A 72 2.88 -10.39 13.87
CA LYS A 72 4.06 -11.26 14.04
C LYS A 72 4.37 -11.55 15.51
N ASN A 73 3.93 -10.69 16.42
CA ASN A 73 4.06 -10.91 17.85
C ASN A 73 2.86 -11.74 18.38
N ALA A 74 3.15 -12.82 19.12
CA ALA A 74 2.14 -13.71 19.68
C ALA A 74 1.14 -12.98 20.61
N GLU A 75 1.60 -12.04 21.43
CA GLU A 75 0.74 -11.23 22.31
C GLU A 75 -0.24 -10.36 21.50
N THR A 76 0.23 -9.80 20.38
CA THR A 76 -0.63 -9.01 19.47
C THR A 76 -1.65 -9.89 18.77
N LEU A 77 -1.28 -11.11 18.38
CA LEU A 77 -2.21 -12.08 17.79
C LEU A 77 -3.28 -12.54 18.79
N ASP A 78 -2.91 -12.76 20.05
CA ASP A 78 -3.89 -13.08 21.10
C ASP A 78 -4.81 -11.89 21.39
N HIS A 79 -4.28 -10.67 21.33
CA HIS A 79 -5.09 -9.46 21.40
C HIS A 79 -6.08 -9.38 20.23
N TYR A 80 -5.66 -9.66 19.00
CA TYR A 80 -6.51 -9.74 17.81
C TYR A 80 -7.68 -10.71 18.02
N ARG A 81 -7.38 -11.94 18.46
CA ARG A 81 -8.38 -12.98 18.74
C ARG A 81 -9.36 -12.58 19.84
N ALA A 82 -8.85 -11.94 20.90
CA ALA A 82 -9.69 -11.45 22.00
C ALA A 82 -10.61 -10.30 21.53
N ALA A 83 -10.08 -9.37 20.72
CA ALA A 83 -10.84 -8.26 20.14
C ALA A 83 -11.95 -8.77 19.23
N TRP A 84 -11.68 -9.76 18.37
CA TRP A 84 -12.71 -10.40 17.54
C TRP A 84 -13.81 -11.04 18.39
N ARG A 85 -13.46 -11.89 19.38
CA ARG A 85 -14.44 -12.52 20.28
C ARG A 85 -15.26 -11.49 21.05
N GLY A 86 -14.66 -10.38 21.45
CA GLY A 86 -15.33 -9.24 22.07
C GLY A 86 -16.36 -8.61 21.14
N ALA A 87 -15.94 -8.22 19.94
CA ALA A 87 -16.79 -7.60 18.92
C ALA A 87 -17.95 -8.52 18.49
N ALA A 88 -17.66 -9.80 18.26
CA ALA A 88 -18.67 -10.78 17.85
C ALA A 88 -19.80 -10.92 18.88
N ARG A 89 -19.46 -10.95 20.18
CA ARG A 89 -20.45 -10.97 21.27
C ARG A 89 -21.20 -9.64 21.39
N LEU A 90 -20.48 -8.53 21.41
CA LEU A 90 -21.06 -7.20 21.64
C LEU A 90 -22.05 -6.80 20.54
N PHE A 91 -21.71 -7.07 19.28
CA PHE A 91 -22.52 -6.68 18.13
C PHE A 91 -23.33 -7.84 17.53
N GLY A 92 -23.32 -9.03 18.18
CA GLY A 92 -24.05 -10.21 17.71
C GLY A 92 -23.65 -10.65 16.30
N LEU A 93 -22.37 -10.55 15.96
CA LEU A 93 -21.85 -10.85 14.62
C LEU A 93 -21.73 -12.36 14.43
N LYS A 94 -22.26 -12.85 13.32
CA LYS A 94 -22.23 -14.27 12.95
C LYS A 94 -21.68 -14.40 11.53
N PRO A 95 -20.37 -14.70 11.36
CA PRO A 95 -19.78 -14.87 10.05
C PRO A 95 -20.46 -16.00 9.26
N ARG A 96 -20.63 -15.76 7.96
CA ARG A 96 -21.15 -16.70 6.95
C ARG A 96 -20.25 -16.77 5.72
N ALA A 97 -19.36 -15.80 5.55
CA ALA A 97 -18.27 -15.83 4.58
C ALA A 97 -17.11 -14.98 5.11
N LEU A 98 -15.90 -15.41 4.79
CA LEU A 98 -14.65 -14.83 5.27
C LEU A 98 -13.86 -14.22 4.10
N ALA A 99 -13.04 -13.21 4.37
CA ALA A 99 -12.08 -12.66 3.43
C ALA A 99 -10.72 -12.40 4.10
N CYS A 100 -9.63 -12.68 3.42
CA CYS A 100 -8.27 -12.43 3.90
C CYS A 100 -7.35 -11.96 2.78
N ASP A 101 -6.14 -11.53 3.14
CA ASP A 101 -5.10 -11.20 2.17
C ASP A 101 -4.70 -12.44 1.35
N LEU A 102 -4.16 -12.21 0.15
CA LEU A 102 -3.64 -13.25 -0.71
C LEU A 102 -2.39 -13.92 -0.11
N HIS A 103 -1.61 -13.18 0.69
CA HIS A 103 -0.36 -13.66 1.26
C HIS A 103 -0.58 -14.89 2.17
N PRO A 104 -0.02 -16.07 1.84
CA PRO A 104 -0.29 -17.30 2.58
C PRO A 104 0.30 -17.29 4.00
N ASP A 105 1.46 -16.67 4.18
CA ASP A 105 2.18 -16.73 5.47
C ASP A 105 1.72 -15.71 6.51
N TYR A 106 0.81 -14.79 6.15
CA TYR A 106 0.31 -13.80 7.11
C TYR A 106 -0.42 -14.48 8.26
N ALA A 107 -0.15 -14.01 9.49
CA ALA A 107 -0.88 -14.47 10.66
C ALA A 107 -2.41 -14.28 10.50
N SER A 108 -2.85 -13.15 9.92
CA SER A 108 -4.27 -12.91 9.63
C SER A 108 -4.86 -13.92 8.64
N THR A 109 -4.11 -14.32 7.60
CA THR A 109 -4.52 -15.34 6.63
C THR A 109 -4.67 -16.71 7.30
N ARG A 110 -3.71 -17.12 8.13
CA ARG A 110 -3.78 -18.39 8.87
C ARG A 110 -4.97 -18.44 9.83
N GLU A 111 -5.29 -17.33 10.50
CA GLU A 111 -6.49 -17.23 11.34
C GLU A 111 -7.77 -17.39 10.52
N ALA A 112 -7.82 -16.78 9.34
CA ALA A 112 -8.97 -16.87 8.43
C ALA A 112 -9.18 -18.30 7.93
N GLU A 113 -8.11 -18.99 7.53
CA GLU A 113 -8.16 -20.39 7.09
C GLU A 113 -8.57 -21.34 8.20
N THR A 114 -8.00 -21.15 9.40
CA THR A 114 -8.37 -21.94 10.58
C THR A 114 -9.86 -21.78 10.89
N MET A 115 -10.38 -20.56 10.86
CA MET A 115 -11.80 -20.29 11.09
C MET A 115 -12.68 -20.83 9.96
N ALA A 116 -12.26 -20.70 8.71
CA ALA A 116 -12.98 -21.22 7.54
C ALA A 116 -13.16 -22.74 7.66
N ALA A 117 -12.10 -23.47 8.01
CA ALA A 117 -12.14 -24.91 8.20
C ALA A 117 -13.01 -25.31 9.39
N ALA A 118 -12.85 -24.65 10.55
CA ALA A 118 -13.57 -24.97 11.77
C ALA A 118 -15.10 -24.74 11.66
N LEU A 119 -15.51 -23.72 10.90
CA LEU A 119 -16.92 -23.34 10.75
C LEU A 119 -17.52 -23.78 9.41
N ASN A 120 -16.74 -24.44 8.55
CA ASN A 120 -17.10 -24.79 7.17
C ASN A 120 -17.66 -23.59 6.38
N LEU A 121 -16.92 -22.47 6.41
CA LEU A 121 -17.30 -21.22 5.75
C LEU A 121 -16.46 -20.97 4.49
N PRO A 122 -17.05 -20.36 3.44
CA PRO A 122 -16.29 -19.94 2.27
C PRO A 122 -15.29 -18.83 2.66
N LEU A 123 -14.07 -18.95 2.14
CA LEU A 123 -12.99 -17.98 2.33
C LEU A 123 -12.56 -17.40 0.98
N LEU A 124 -12.63 -16.07 0.85
CA LEU A 124 -12.14 -15.33 -0.31
C LEU A 124 -10.75 -14.75 -0.02
N ARG A 125 -9.75 -15.17 -0.79
CA ARG A 125 -8.43 -14.51 -0.79
C ARG A 125 -8.46 -13.29 -1.70
N VAL A 126 -8.02 -12.16 -1.19
CA VAL A 126 -8.10 -10.85 -1.84
C VAL A 126 -6.71 -10.28 -2.02
N GLN A 127 -6.39 -9.86 -3.24
CA GLN A 127 -5.10 -9.23 -3.52
C GLN A 127 -4.97 -7.88 -2.77
N HIS A 128 -3.79 -7.66 -2.18
CA HIS A 128 -3.51 -6.56 -1.24
C HIS A 128 -3.80 -5.16 -1.81
N HIS A 129 -3.27 -4.85 -2.99
CA HIS A 129 -3.42 -3.54 -3.62
C HIS A 129 -4.84 -3.28 -4.14
N TRP A 130 -5.53 -4.33 -4.57
CA TRP A 130 -6.94 -4.28 -4.91
C TRP A 130 -7.80 -4.00 -3.67
N ALA A 131 -7.48 -4.60 -2.53
CA ALA A 131 -8.13 -4.28 -1.27
C ALA A 131 -7.90 -2.82 -0.84
N HIS A 132 -6.68 -2.27 -1.02
CA HIS A 132 -6.42 -0.83 -0.83
C HIS A 132 -7.31 0.04 -1.72
N MET A 133 -7.33 -0.25 -3.03
CA MET A 133 -8.16 0.47 -4.00
C MET A 133 -9.64 0.47 -3.59
N VAL A 134 -10.20 -0.71 -3.31
CA VAL A 134 -11.61 -0.86 -2.97
C VAL A 134 -11.92 -0.33 -1.58
N SER A 135 -10.95 -0.31 -0.65
CA SER A 135 -11.12 0.34 0.65
C SER A 135 -11.38 1.83 0.47
N CYS A 136 -10.58 2.53 -0.35
CA CYS A 136 -10.79 3.95 -0.66
C CYS A 136 -12.14 4.18 -1.37
N MET A 137 -12.52 3.30 -2.29
CA MET A 137 -13.83 3.37 -2.95
C MET A 137 -14.98 3.20 -1.96
N ALA A 138 -14.93 2.18 -1.11
CA ALA A 138 -15.95 1.92 -0.10
C ALA A 138 -16.01 3.06 0.93
N ASP A 139 -14.86 3.62 1.28
CA ASP A 139 -14.76 4.77 2.16
C ASP A 139 -15.42 6.01 1.53
N ASN A 140 -15.33 6.18 0.21
CA ASN A 140 -16.00 7.27 -0.51
C ASN A 140 -17.39 6.92 -1.06
N ARG A 141 -17.92 5.73 -0.73
CA ARG A 141 -19.20 5.21 -1.25
C ARG A 141 -19.27 5.21 -2.78
N LEU A 142 -18.13 4.99 -3.43
CA LEU A 142 -18.04 4.91 -4.88
C LEU A 142 -18.55 3.56 -5.38
N SER A 143 -19.43 3.61 -6.37
CA SER A 143 -19.88 2.46 -7.15
C SER A 143 -19.26 2.49 -8.54
N GLY A 144 -19.11 1.31 -9.16
CA GLY A 144 -18.58 1.20 -10.53
C GLY A 144 -17.06 1.07 -10.57
N GLU A 145 -16.46 1.54 -11.67
CA GLU A 145 -15.03 1.48 -11.89
C GLU A 145 -14.33 2.79 -11.53
N ALA A 146 -13.10 2.66 -11.03
CA ALA A 146 -12.18 3.73 -10.69
C ALA A 146 -10.80 3.42 -11.25
N PHE A 147 -9.91 4.40 -11.17
CA PHE A 147 -8.49 4.26 -11.45
C PHE A 147 -7.71 4.44 -10.14
N GLY A 148 -7.12 3.36 -9.64
CA GLY A 148 -6.36 3.35 -8.40
C GLY A 148 -4.90 3.71 -8.63
N ILE A 149 -4.40 4.71 -7.89
CA ILE A 149 -2.97 4.90 -7.66
C ILE A 149 -2.68 4.30 -6.28
N ILE A 150 -2.10 3.10 -6.27
CA ILE A 150 -1.93 2.29 -5.06
C ILE A 150 -0.43 2.16 -4.75
N TRP A 151 0.05 3.02 -3.86
CA TRP A 151 1.47 3.12 -3.52
C TRP A 151 1.70 2.72 -2.08
N ASP A 152 2.55 1.72 -1.89
CA ASP A 152 2.77 1.07 -0.60
C ASP A 152 4.22 0.55 -0.44
N GLY A 153 4.50 -0.03 0.72
CA GLY A 153 5.76 -0.71 1.01
C GLY A 153 5.85 -2.08 0.36
N THR A 154 4.91 -2.99 0.65
CA THR A 154 4.93 -4.36 0.15
C THR A 154 3.53 -4.95 0.11
N GLY A 155 3.18 -5.61 -0.98
CA GLY A 155 2.06 -6.55 -1.00
C GLY A 155 2.30 -7.63 -2.05
N LEU A 156 1.79 -8.83 -1.80
CA LEU A 156 1.99 -9.96 -2.72
C LEU A 156 1.26 -9.72 -4.06
N GLY A 157 2.01 -9.76 -5.15
CA GLY A 157 1.51 -9.71 -6.50
C GLY A 157 0.89 -11.02 -6.95
N LEU A 158 0.00 -10.96 -7.95
CA LEU A 158 -0.56 -12.16 -8.58
C LEU A 158 0.50 -12.98 -9.36
N ASP A 159 1.60 -12.34 -9.70
CA ASP A 159 2.77 -12.90 -10.39
C ASP A 159 3.83 -13.45 -9.41
N GLY A 160 3.53 -13.47 -8.10
CA GLY A 160 4.48 -13.88 -7.06
C GLY A 160 5.57 -12.86 -6.75
N THR A 161 5.57 -11.69 -7.39
CA THR A 161 6.50 -10.59 -7.09
C THR A 161 5.95 -9.67 -6.00
N VAL A 162 6.78 -8.75 -5.51
CA VAL A 162 6.34 -7.75 -4.53
C VAL A 162 5.84 -6.51 -5.26
N TRP A 163 4.58 -6.15 -5.03
CA TRP A 163 3.99 -4.91 -5.54
C TRP A 163 4.05 -3.80 -4.48
N GLY A 164 3.94 -2.55 -4.92
CA GLY A 164 3.91 -1.37 -4.03
C GLY A 164 3.89 -0.03 -4.76
N GLY A 165 3.67 -0.01 -6.07
CA GLY A 165 3.74 1.18 -6.90
C GLY A 165 2.80 1.10 -8.09
N GLU A 166 1.63 0.53 -7.86
CA GLU A 166 0.75 0.04 -8.92
C GLU A 166 -0.29 1.07 -9.34
N PHE A 167 -0.67 1.00 -10.61
CA PHE A 167 -1.79 1.71 -11.20
C PHE A 167 -2.82 0.68 -11.66
N LEU A 168 -3.98 0.67 -11.02
CA LEU A 168 -5.02 -0.32 -11.24
C LEU A 168 -6.26 0.33 -11.88
N ALA A 169 -6.93 -0.36 -12.79
CA ALA A 169 -8.25 0.05 -13.30
C ALA A 169 -9.30 -1.00 -12.92
N GLY A 170 -10.45 -0.59 -12.42
CA GLY A 170 -11.54 -1.52 -12.06
C GLY A 170 -12.28 -1.14 -10.80
N GLY A 171 -12.80 -2.11 -10.06
CA GLY A 171 -13.57 -1.86 -8.84
C GLY A 171 -13.73 -3.10 -7.98
N ALA A 172 -14.77 -3.15 -7.14
CA ALA A 172 -14.99 -4.28 -6.22
C ALA A 172 -15.23 -5.64 -6.92
N ALA A 173 -15.50 -5.64 -8.22
CA ALA A 173 -15.80 -6.82 -9.02
C ALA A 173 -14.59 -7.46 -9.71
N GLY A 174 -13.45 -6.77 -9.74
CA GLY A 174 -12.23 -7.13 -10.45
C GLY A 174 -11.38 -5.90 -10.77
N PHE A 175 -10.13 -6.12 -11.16
CA PHE A 175 -9.19 -5.05 -11.53
C PHE A 175 -8.20 -5.53 -12.59
N ASP A 176 -7.67 -4.58 -13.35
CA ASP A 176 -6.56 -4.73 -14.28
C ASP A 176 -5.35 -3.94 -13.78
N ARG A 177 -4.16 -4.54 -13.84
CA ARG A 177 -2.89 -3.86 -13.54
C ARG A 177 -2.39 -3.16 -14.81
N CYS A 178 -2.54 -1.84 -14.88
CA CYS A 178 -2.26 -1.07 -16.11
C CYS A 178 -0.88 -0.40 -16.11
N GLY A 179 -0.34 -0.11 -14.93
CA GLY A 179 0.98 0.51 -14.81
C GLY A 179 1.66 0.23 -13.48
N SER A 180 2.95 0.48 -13.44
CA SER A 180 3.78 0.30 -12.24
C SER A 180 5.06 1.13 -12.31
N ILE A 181 6.04 0.83 -11.46
CA ILE A 181 7.42 1.29 -11.59
C ILE A 181 8.34 0.16 -12.06
N ARG A 182 9.53 0.51 -12.53
CA ARG A 182 10.61 -0.46 -12.80
C ARG A 182 10.83 -1.34 -11.57
N ALA A 183 10.93 -2.65 -11.79
CA ALA A 183 11.15 -3.60 -10.72
C ALA A 183 12.56 -3.41 -10.15
N ILE A 184 12.63 -3.29 -8.81
CA ILE A 184 13.85 -3.12 -8.04
C ILE A 184 14.27 -4.51 -7.53
N PRO A 185 15.48 -5.00 -7.81
CA PRO A 185 15.98 -6.20 -7.18
C PRO A 185 16.28 -5.94 -5.70
N LEU A 186 15.80 -6.80 -4.82
CA LEU A 186 16.00 -6.69 -3.37
C LEU A 186 17.03 -7.72 -2.88
N PRO A 187 18.35 -7.43 -2.90
CA PRO A 187 19.35 -8.43 -2.58
C PRO A 187 19.27 -8.86 -1.10
N GLY A 188 18.91 -10.12 -0.87
CA GLY A 188 18.64 -10.69 0.46
C GLY A 188 17.17 -10.61 0.89
N GLY A 189 16.24 -10.30 -0.02
CA GLY A 189 14.79 -10.32 0.24
C GLY A 189 14.39 -9.43 1.41
N ASP A 190 13.77 -10.02 2.44
CA ASP A 190 13.30 -9.33 3.64
C ASP A 190 14.38 -8.50 4.35
N ALA A 191 15.66 -8.89 4.24
CA ALA A 191 16.76 -8.13 4.81
C ALA A 191 16.83 -6.70 4.24
N ALA A 192 16.43 -6.50 2.97
CA ALA A 192 16.42 -5.20 2.30
C ALA A 192 15.37 -4.22 2.86
N VAL A 193 14.37 -4.71 3.62
CA VAL A 193 13.37 -3.85 4.27
C VAL A 193 13.99 -3.08 5.45
N LYS A 194 14.84 -3.73 6.25
CA LYS A 194 15.55 -3.06 7.37
C LYS A 194 16.90 -2.49 6.96
N GLN A 195 17.65 -3.20 6.11
CA GLN A 195 18.96 -2.78 5.62
C GLN A 195 18.79 -2.04 4.29
N ILE A 196 18.17 -0.86 4.34
CA ILE A 196 17.83 -0.03 3.18
C ILE A 196 19.02 0.30 2.26
N GLY A 197 20.25 0.20 2.78
CA GLY A 197 21.45 0.36 1.97
C GLY A 197 21.58 -0.67 0.85
N ARG A 198 21.04 -1.87 1.05
CA ARG A 198 20.92 -2.90 -0.01
C ARG A 198 20.09 -2.39 -1.18
N THR A 199 18.97 -1.75 -0.87
CA THR A 199 18.06 -1.16 -1.85
C THR A 199 18.69 0.05 -2.53
N GLY A 200 19.37 0.91 -1.79
CA GLY A 200 20.10 2.05 -2.36
C GLY A 200 21.18 1.62 -3.35
N LEU A 201 21.99 0.62 -3.00
CA LEU A 201 23.01 0.05 -3.90
C LEU A 201 22.38 -0.61 -5.12
N ALA A 202 21.29 -1.37 -4.94
CA ALA A 202 20.55 -1.99 -6.04
C ALA A 202 20.01 -0.97 -7.04
N LEU A 203 19.45 0.15 -6.55
CA LEU A 203 18.99 1.25 -7.41
C LEU A 203 20.14 1.90 -8.19
N ALA A 204 21.27 2.17 -7.54
CA ALA A 204 22.43 2.76 -8.20
C ALA A 204 23.04 1.82 -9.24
N TRP A 205 23.11 0.52 -8.93
CA TRP A 205 23.56 -0.52 -9.86
C TRP A 205 22.62 -0.63 -11.07
N ASP A 206 21.30 -0.69 -10.84
CA ASP A 206 20.29 -0.78 -11.91
C ASP A 206 20.24 0.49 -12.77
N ALA A 207 20.57 1.64 -12.20
CA ALA A 207 20.76 2.89 -12.93
C ALA A 207 21.99 2.90 -13.86
N GLY A 208 22.83 1.86 -13.81
CA GLY A 208 23.98 1.67 -14.69
C GLY A 208 25.22 2.45 -14.27
N LEU A 209 25.35 2.80 -12.98
CA LEU A 209 26.55 3.48 -12.50
C LEU A 209 27.78 2.56 -12.62
N PRO A 210 28.94 3.09 -13.06
CA PRO A 210 30.19 2.34 -13.09
C PRO A 210 30.58 1.81 -11.71
N ALA A 211 31.31 0.68 -11.66
CA ALA A 211 31.75 0.08 -10.40
C ALA A 211 32.52 1.06 -9.48
N ALA A 212 33.45 1.82 -10.04
CA ALA A 212 34.19 2.85 -9.32
C ALA A 212 33.29 3.95 -8.74
N GLU A 213 32.17 4.25 -9.39
CA GLU A 213 31.19 5.22 -8.89
C GLU A 213 30.32 4.65 -7.77
N LEU A 214 30.01 3.35 -7.79
CA LEU A 214 29.31 2.66 -6.71
C LEU A 214 30.19 2.57 -5.46
N GLU A 215 31.47 2.24 -5.63
CA GLU A 215 32.47 2.16 -4.54
C GLU A 215 32.71 3.50 -3.84
N ALA A 216 32.56 4.60 -4.58
CA ALA A 216 32.70 5.95 -4.06
C ALA A 216 31.47 6.47 -3.30
N LEU A 217 30.34 5.75 -3.31
CA LEU A 217 29.15 6.18 -2.57
C LEU A 217 29.41 6.11 -1.05
N PRO A 218 28.97 7.11 -0.26
CA PRO A 218 29.04 7.02 1.20
C PRO A 218 28.39 5.73 1.75
N LEU A 219 27.34 5.28 1.07
CA LEU A 219 26.63 4.05 1.39
C LEU A 219 27.50 2.79 1.27
N TRP A 220 28.42 2.75 0.30
CA TRP A 220 29.35 1.63 0.13
C TRP A 220 30.21 1.44 1.37
N GLN A 221 30.76 2.55 1.90
CA GLN A 221 31.60 2.54 3.09
C GLN A 221 30.83 2.14 4.35
N ALA A 222 29.52 2.42 4.40
CA ALA A 222 28.63 2.01 5.48
C ALA A 222 28.24 0.52 5.43
N MET A 223 28.60 -0.20 4.36
CA MET A 223 28.19 -1.60 4.12
C MET A 223 29.39 -2.51 3.88
N PRO A 224 29.84 -3.25 4.92
CA PRO A 224 30.99 -4.16 4.80
C PRO A 224 30.84 -5.25 3.72
N ASN A 225 29.61 -5.57 3.33
CA ASN A 225 29.26 -6.60 2.35
C ASN A 225 28.89 -6.03 0.96
N ALA A 226 29.15 -4.76 0.67
CA ALA A 226 28.75 -4.11 -0.58
C ALA A 226 29.21 -4.86 -1.85
N SER A 227 30.47 -5.30 -1.91
CA SER A 227 30.99 -6.09 -3.04
C SER A 227 30.21 -7.39 -3.26
N SER A 228 29.89 -8.11 -2.17
CA SER A 228 29.09 -9.34 -2.25
C SER A 228 27.66 -9.08 -2.73
N LEU A 229 27.07 -7.95 -2.33
CA LEU A 229 25.74 -7.54 -2.81
C LEU A 229 25.75 -7.25 -4.32
N CYS A 230 26.79 -6.59 -4.85
CA CYS A 230 26.95 -6.41 -6.30
C CYS A 230 27.04 -7.77 -7.02
N THR A 231 27.79 -8.73 -6.48
CA THR A 231 27.84 -10.09 -7.05
C THR A 231 26.48 -10.79 -7.02
N MET A 232 25.68 -10.59 -5.96
CA MET A 232 24.31 -11.12 -5.89
C MET A 232 23.41 -10.51 -6.98
N LEU A 233 23.52 -9.21 -7.20
CA LEU A 233 22.78 -8.48 -8.24
C LEU A 233 23.19 -8.95 -9.64
N GLU A 234 24.48 -9.06 -9.93
CA GLU A 234 24.99 -9.56 -11.21
C GLU A 234 24.52 -10.98 -11.52
N LYS A 235 24.53 -11.86 -10.51
CA LYS A 235 24.12 -13.27 -10.65
C LYS A 235 22.62 -13.49 -10.43
N GLN A 236 21.86 -12.47 -10.05
CA GLN A 236 20.43 -12.54 -9.70
C GLN A 236 20.12 -13.61 -8.62
N ILE A 237 21.01 -13.76 -7.64
CA ILE A 237 20.84 -14.76 -6.57
C ILE A 237 20.16 -14.11 -5.37
N ALA A 238 19.05 -14.69 -4.91
CA ALA A 238 18.28 -14.22 -3.75
C ALA A 238 17.92 -12.71 -3.84
N CYS A 239 17.55 -12.27 -5.03
CA CYS A 239 17.14 -10.90 -5.34
C CYS A 239 15.69 -10.90 -5.84
N PRO A 240 14.67 -11.17 -4.99
CA PRO A 240 13.29 -11.04 -5.41
C PRO A 240 13.02 -9.62 -5.93
N LEU A 241 12.18 -9.53 -6.96
CA LEU A 241 11.85 -8.27 -7.62
C LEU A 241 10.68 -7.59 -6.91
N ALA A 242 10.80 -6.27 -6.73
CA ALA A 242 9.78 -5.44 -6.14
C ALA A 242 9.48 -4.18 -6.96
N SER A 243 8.22 -3.95 -7.32
CA SER A 243 7.75 -2.68 -7.89
C SER A 243 7.18 -1.78 -6.79
N SER A 244 7.98 -1.48 -5.77
CA SER A 244 7.53 -0.79 -4.56
C SER A 244 8.01 0.67 -4.47
N ILE A 245 7.07 1.60 -4.29
CA ILE A 245 7.39 3.00 -4.02
C ILE A 245 8.04 3.13 -2.65
N GLY A 246 7.59 2.38 -1.63
CA GLY A 246 8.25 2.38 -0.32
C GLY A 246 9.73 1.97 -0.41
N ARG A 247 10.06 0.94 -1.20
CA ARG A 247 11.46 0.55 -1.43
C ARG A 247 12.25 1.59 -2.24
N LEU A 248 11.60 2.26 -3.19
CA LEU A 248 12.21 3.39 -3.90
C LEU A 248 12.57 4.53 -2.92
N PHE A 249 11.68 4.88 -1.98
CA PHE A 249 11.96 5.84 -0.91
C PHE A 249 13.14 5.41 -0.05
N ASP A 250 13.14 4.15 0.42
CA ASP A 250 14.21 3.59 1.24
C ASP A 250 15.58 3.71 0.55
N GLY A 251 15.66 3.32 -0.72
CA GLY A 251 16.89 3.38 -1.48
C GLY A 251 17.35 4.81 -1.78
N VAL A 252 16.43 5.73 -2.12
CA VAL A 252 16.76 7.15 -2.32
C VAL A 252 17.26 7.78 -1.02
N TYR A 253 16.63 7.49 0.11
CA TYR A 253 17.08 7.98 1.42
C TYR A 253 18.48 7.44 1.78
N ALA A 254 18.74 6.15 1.53
CA ALA A 254 20.05 5.55 1.74
C ALA A 254 21.13 6.21 0.88
N LEU A 255 20.86 6.45 -0.40
CA LEU A 255 21.78 7.14 -1.31
C LEU A 255 22.03 8.60 -0.89
N LEU A 256 21.00 9.27 -0.39
CA LEU A 256 21.07 10.68 0.01
C LEU A 256 21.84 10.89 1.31
N THR A 257 21.67 9.99 2.28
CA THR A 257 22.16 10.19 3.66
C THR A 257 23.33 9.29 4.04
N GLY A 258 23.60 8.24 3.26
CA GLY A 258 24.54 7.19 3.62
C GLY A 258 24.03 6.24 4.71
N ARG A 259 22.79 6.40 5.19
CA ARG A 259 22.21 5.52 6.21
C ARG A 259 21.83 4.17 5.61
N ALA A 260 22.48 3.11 6.08
CA ALA A 260 22.27 1.75 5.56
C ALA A 260 21.16 0.96 6.26
N VAL A 261 20.76 1.34 7.48
CA VAL A 261 19.81 0.58 8.32
C VAL A 261 18.77 1.52 8.95
N ILE A 262 17.50 1.10 8.97
CA ILE A 262 16.39 1.77 9.65
C ILE A 262 15.95 1.00 10.90
N ASP A 263 15.34 1.72 11.84
CA ASP A 263 14.88 1.22 13.13
C ASP A 263 13.43 0.72 13.08
N TYR A 264 12.59 1.31 12.23
CA TYR A 264 11.17 0.96 12.09
C TYR A 264 10.65 1.10 10.66
N ASP A 265 9.56 0.39 10.35
CA ASP A 265 8.91 0.43 9.04
C ASP A 265 8.38 1.83 8.70
N GLY A 266 8.75 2.34 7.52
CA GLY A 266 8.37 3.67 7.06
C GLY A 266 9.24 4.82 7.57
N GLU A 267 10.34 4.55 8.28
CA GLU A 267 11.24 5.59 8.79
C GLU A 267 11.85 6.46 7.67
N ALA A 268 12.46 5.85 6.65
CA ALA A 268 13.09 6.57 5.56
C ALA A 268 12.10 7.44 4.75
N PRO A 269 10.90 6.95 4.37
CA PRO A 269 9.85 7.80 3.81
C PRO A 269 9.48 9.01 4.67
N ALA A 270 9.30 8.82 5.98
CA ALA A 270 8.93 9.89 6.90
C ALA A 270 10.04 10.93 7.06
N LEU A 271 11.30 10.49 7.15
CA LEU A 271 12.46 11.38 7.24
C LEU A 271 12.70 12.15 5.94
N LEU A 272 12.51 11.53 4.76
CA LEU A 272 12.56 12.24 3.48
C LEU A 272 11.51 13.34 3.39
N GLU A 273 10.29 13.08 3.83
CA GLU A 273 9.24 14.11 3.90
C GLU A 273 9.62 15.26 4.82
N ALA A 274 10.15 14.95 6.01
CA ALA A 274 10.52 15.94 7.01
C ALA A 274 11.65 16.90 6.56
N LEU A 275 12.46 16.50 5.57
CA LEU A 275 13.46 17.37 4.95
C LEU A 275 12.83 18.50 4.12
N VAL A 276 11.60 18.33 3.65
CA VAL A 276 10.93 19.25 2.72
C VAL A 276 10.04 20.23 3.49
N ARG A 277 10.56 21.43 3.73
CA ARG A 277 9.84 22.52 4.39
C ARG A 277 9.18 23.46 3.37
N PRO A 278 8.17 24.25 3.77
CA PRO A 278 7.67 25.33 2.92
C PRO A 278 8.81 26.23 2.42
N GLY A 279 8.86 26.49 1.12
CA GLY A 279 9.92 27.28 0.49
C GLY A 279 11.21 26.52 0.14
N THR A 280 11.34 25.23 0.48
CA THR A 280 12.50 24.42 0.04
C THR A 280 12.60 24.42 -1.50
N PRO A 281 13.73 24.88 -2.07
CA PRO A 281 13.93 24.88 -3.52
C PRO A 281 14.01 23.43 -4.03
N GLY A 282 13.27 23.11 -5.09
CA GLY A 282 13.24 21.77 -5.66
C GLY A 282 14.21 21.58 -6.81
N ARG A 283 14.78 20.38 -6.93
CA ARG A 283 15.44 19.91 -8.15
C ARG A 283 14.43 19.40 -9.16
N ARG A 284 14.77 19.44 -10.45
CA ARG A 284 13.94 18.85 -11.50
C ARG A 284 14.58 17.56 -12.00
N TYR A 285 13.99 16.43 -11.64
CA TYR A 285 14.42 15.13 -12.12
C TYR A 285 13.61 14.63 -13.32
N PRO A 286 14.24 13.86 -14.22
CA PRO A 286 13.57 13.24 -15.35
C PRO A 286 12.51 12.24 -14.88
N VAL A 287 11.42 12.16 -15.63
CA VAL A 287 10.36 11.17 -15.46
C VAL A 287 10.13 10.57 -16.84
N SER A 288 10.55 9.33 -17.02
CA SER A 288 10.52 8.61 -18.29
C SER A 288 9.84 7.26 -18.12
N PHE A 289 9.23 6.76 -19.17
CA PHE A 289 8.44 5.54 -19.12
C PHE A 289 8.79 4.61 -20.27
N TYR A 290 8.57 3.33 -20.04
CA TYR A 290 8.62 2.30 -21.07
C TYR A 290 7.42 1.36 -20.90
N LYS A 291 7.14 0.56 -21.92
CA LYS A 291 6.12 -0.49 -21.87
C LYS A 291 6.83 -1.84 -21.95
N GLU A 292 6.43 -2.75 -21.07
CA GLU A 292 6.82 -4.15 -21.15
C GLU A 292 6.07 -4.85 -22.31
N THR A 293 6.47 -6.08 -22.64
CA THR A 293 5.86 -6.87 -23.72
C THR A 293 4.40 -7.21 -23.46
N ASP A 294 3.99 -7.31 -22.19
CA ASP A 294 2.61 -7.52 -21.74
C ASP A 294 1.75 -6.24 -21.79
N GLY A 295 2.32 -5.11 -22.22
CA GLY A 295 1.66 -3.81 -22.32
C GLY A 295 1.70 -2.99 -21.03
N LEU A 296 2.23 -3.52 -19.93
CA LEU A 296 2.32 -2.82 -18.65
C LEU A 296 3.27 -1.62 -18.75
N ARG A 297 2.76 -0.43 -18.43
CA ARG A 297 3.56 0.81 -18.51
C ARG A 297 4.29 1.08 -17.21
N ARG A 298 5.61 1.14 -17.25
CA ARG A 298 6.47 1.33 -16.07
C ARG A 298 7.20 2.67 -16.09
N LEU A 299 7.30 3.32 -14.94
CA LEU A 299 8.30 4.38 -14.73
C LEU A 299 9.69 3.76 -14.84
N ASP A 300 10.52 4.30 -15.73
CA ASP A 300 11.96 4.03 -15.72
C ASP A 300 12.62 4.86 -14.62
N THR A 301 12.98 4.21 -13.52
CA THR A 301 13.63 4.86 -12.37
C THR A 301 15.11 5.16 -12.63
N ARG A 302 15.75 4.56 -13.65
CA ARG A 302 17.19 4.67 -13.86
C ARG A 302 17.66 6.11 -14.09
N PRO A 303 17.03 6.92 -14.96
CA PRO A 303 17.45 8.31 -15.16
C PRO A 303 17.21 9.18 -13.92
N LEU A 304 16.16 8.90 -13.15
CA LEU A 304 15.87 9.58 -11.88
C LEU A 304 16.97 9.30 -10.86
N ILE A 305 17.34 8.03 -10.66
CA ILE A 305 18.38 7.63 -9.70
C ILE A 305 19.75 8.15 -10.11
N ALA A 306 20.13 8.05 -11.39
CA ALA A 306 21.40 8.58 -11.88
C ALA A 306 21.53 10.09 -11.61
N ALA A 307 20.45 10.85 -11.84
CA ALA A 307 20.42 12.28 -11.57
C ALA A 307 20.48 12.61 -10.06
N ILE A 308 19.81 11.82 -9.21
CA ILE A 308 19.90 11.96 -7.75
C ILE A 308 21.33 11.72 -7.27
N VAL A 309 21.99 10.65 -7.73
CA VAL A 309 23.38 10.36 -7.33
C VAL A 309 24.33 11.46 -7.80
N ALA A 310 24.14 11.99 -9.00
CA ALA A 310 24.93 13.12 -9.51
C ALA A 310 24.77 14.38 -8.63
N ASP A 311 23.55 14.73 -8.23
CA ASP A 311 23.30 15.85 -7.33
C ASP A 311 23.91 15.61 -5.93
N CYS A 312 23.85 14.38 -5.40
CA CYS A 312 24.53 14.02 -4.15
C CYS A 312 26.05 14.23 -4.24
N LYS A 313 26.68 13.79 -5.35
CA LYS A 313 28.12 13.98 -5.59
C LYS A 313 28.50 15.45 -5.73
N ALA A 314 27.63 16.26 -6.31
CA ALA A 314 27.81 17.70 -6.45
C ALA A 314 27.57 18.48 -5.14
N GLY A 315 27.25 17.79 -4.03
CA GLY A 315 27.01 18.43 -2.73
C GLY A 315 25.71 19.23 -2.67
N VAL A 316 24.73 18.91 -3.53
CA VAL A 316 23.41 19.55 -3.48
C VAL A 316 22.75 19.25 -2.14
N ALA A 317 22.12 20.26 -1.54
CA ALA A 317 21.48 20.13 -0.24
C ALA A 317 20.45 18.99 -0.22
N PRO A 318 20.46 18.10 0.79
CA PRO A 318 19.55 16.94 0.83
C PRO A 318 18.07 17.28 0.72
N ALA A 319 17.64 18.40 1.32
CA ALA A 319 16.27 18.89 1.23
C ALA A 319 15.84 19.20 -0.22
N ALA A 320 16.74 19.72 -1.05
CA ALA A 320 16.43 20.06 -2.44
C ALA A 320 16.30 18.82 -3.32
N VAL A 321 17.14 17.81 -3.07
CA VAL A 321 17.06 16.48 -3.70
C VAL A 321 15.78 15.78 -3.30
N ALA A 322 15.48 15.70 -2.00
CA ALA A 322 14.26 15.10 -1.47
C ALA A 322 13.01 15.78 -2.08
N ARG A 323 12.98 17.12 -2.11
CA ARG A 323 11.92 17.88 -2.77
C ARG A 323 11.76 17.51 -4.24
N GLY A 324 12.87 17.47 -4.98
CA GLY A 324 12.84 17.12 -6.41
C GLY A 324 12.35 15.69 -6.68
N PHE A 325 12.72 14.74 -5.81
CA PHE A 325 12.26 13.36 -5.85
C PHE A 325 10.74 13.26 -5.62
N LEU A 326 10.21 13.89 -4.57
CA LEU A 326 8.77 13.92 -4.32
C LEU A 326 8.01 14.58 -5.48
N ASP A 327 8.54 15.68 -6.04
CA ASP A 327 7.95 16.34 -7.20
C ASP A 327 7.98 15.44 -8.46
N ALA A 328 8.99 14.58 -8.61
CA ALA A 328 9.05 13.60 -9.70
C ALA A 328 7.96 12.53 -9.56
N LEU A 329 7.70 12.04 -8.34
CA LEU A 329 6.60 11.10 -8.08
C LEU A 329 5.24 11.74 -8.36
N CYS A 330 5.03 12.99 -7.95
CA CYS A 330 3.82 13.75 -8.27
C CYS A 330 3.60 13.86 -9.80
N ARG A 331 4.66 14.17 -10.57
CA ARG A 331 4.59 14.21 -12.04
C ARG A 331 4.35 12.82 -12.65
N MET A 332 4.94 11.77 -12.07
CA MET A 332 4.72 10.39 -12.51
C MET A 332 3.24 9.99 -12.39
N ALA A 333 2.60 10.30 -11.27
CA ALA A 333 1.18 10.00 -11.06
C ALA A 333 0.30 10.63 -12.16
N VAL A 334 0.52 11.93 -12.44
CA VAL A 334 -0.25 12.67 -13.45
C VAL A 334 -0.02 12.11 -14.85
N ASP A 335 1.21 11.79 -15.20
CA ASP A 335 1.55 11.24 -16.51
C ASP A 335 0.92 9.85 -16.72
N GLN A 336 1.05 8.95 -15.75
CA GLN A 336 0.41 7.64 -15.80
C GLN A 336 -1.12 7.76 -15.90
N CYS A 337 -1.76 8.65 -15.14
CA CYS A 337 -3.19 8.90 -15.26
C CYS A 337 -3.59 9.37 -16.67
N ARG A 338 -2.84 10.31 -17.28
CA ARG A 338 -3.13 10.80 -18.63
C ARG A 338 -3.09 9.69 -19.69
N VAL A 339 -2.13 8.78 -19.57
CA VAL A 339 -1.93 7.71 -20.54
C VAL A 339 -2.84 6.51 -20.30
N LEU A 340 -3.02 6.11 -19.04
CA LEU A 340 -3.70 4.87 -18.65
C LEU A 340 -5.17 5.07 -18.25
N ASN A 341 -5.58 6.31 -17.98
CA ASN A 341 -6.96 6.68 -17.66
C ASN A 341 -7.44 7.84 -18.58
N PRO A 342 -7.50 7.63 -19.91
CA PRO A 342 -7.95 8.66 -20.85
C PRO A 342 -9.43 9.01 -20.69
N GLU A 343 -10.23 8.05 -20.21
CA GLU A 343 -11.67 8.22 -19.92
C GLU A 343 -11.93 9.04 -18.65
N ARG A 344 -10.90 9.41 -17.89
CA ARG A 344 -10.99 10.21 -16.67
C ARG A 344 -11.93 9.59 -15.62
N ARG A 345 -11.87 8.27 -15.49
CA ARG A 345 -12.52 7.56 -14.37
C ARG A 345 -12.07 8.18 -13.03
N PRO A 346 -12.93 8.17 -12.00
CA PRO A 346 -12.58 8.61 -10.65
C PRO A 346 -11.23 8.03 -10.21
N VAL A 347 -10.31 8.88 -9.76
CA VAL A 347 -9.00 8.44 -9.29
C VAL A 347 -9.07 8.24 -7.78
N VAL A 348 -8.66 7.06 -7.30
CA VAL A 348 -8.54 6.78 -5.86
C VAL A 348 -7.07 6.70 -5.47
N LEU A 349 -6.69 7.41 -4.40
CA LEU A 349 -5.35 7.35 -3.83
C LEU A 349 -5.39 6.46 -2.58
N SER A 350 -4.57 5.40 -2.56
CA SER A 350 -4.51 4.47 -1.42
C SER A 350 -3.13 3.83 -1.25
N GLY A 351 -2.90 3.18 -0.12
CA GLY A 351 -1.63 2.55 0.26
C GLY A 351 -0.85 3.43 1.23
N GLY A 352 0.10 2.81 1.96
CA GLY A 352 0.82 3.45 3.06
C GLY A 352 1.65 4.67 2.65
N VAL A 353 2.06 4.79 1.38
CA VAL A 353 2.84 5.94 0.90
C VAL A 353 2.02 7.23 0.94
N PHE A 354 0.69 7.17 0.81
CA PHE A 354 -0.17 8.36 0.91
C PHE A 354 -0.44 8.83 2.35
N LEU A 355 0.25 8.24 3.35
CA LEU A 355 0.44 8.90 4.64
C LEU A 355 1.41 10.10 4.54
N ASN A 356 2.21 10.14 3.47
CA ASN A 356 3.03 11.29 3.13
C ASN A 356 2.13 12.43 2.64
N LEU A 357 1.96 13.47 3.46
CA LEU A 357 1.06 14.59 3.20
C LEU A 357 1.56 15.46 2.06
N TYR A 358 2.88 15.52 1.84
CA TYR A 358 3.45 16.18 0.66
C TYR A 358 2.95 15.54 -0.64
N LEU A 359 3.04 14.21 -0.75
CA LEU A 359 2.56 13.47 -1.93
C LEU A 359 1.05 13.50 -2.04
N LEU A 360 0.32 13.32 -0.93
CA LEU A 360 -1.14 13.42 -0.90
C LEU A 360 -1.60 14.76 -1.47
N HIS A 361 -0.99 15.86 -1.02
CA HIS A 361 -1.31 17.19 -1.51
C HIS A 361 -0.89 17.39 -2.97
N GLY A 362 0.36 17.06 -3.30
CA GLY A 362 0.93 17.28 -4.64
C GLY A 362 0.21 16.48 -5.72
N VAL A 363 -0.04 15.19 -5.49
CA VAL A 363 -0.75 14.31 -6.44
C VAL A 363 -2.20 14.75 -6.59
N THR A 364 -2.92 14.98 -5.48
CA THR A 364 -4.33 15.42 -5.53
C THR A 364 -4.49 16.73 -6.30
N ARG A 365 -3.65 17.73 -5.99
CA ARG A 365 -3.69 19.03 -6.65
C ARG A 365 -3.41 18.92 -8.14
N LEU A 366 -2.32 18.28 -8.53
CA LEU A 366 -1.93 18.20 -9.94
C LEU A 366 -2.91 17.36 -10.78
N LEU A 367 -3.50 16.31 -10.21
CA LEU A 367 -4.53 15.53 -10.90
C LEU A 367 -5.83 16.33 -11.07
N THR A 368 -6.22 17.09 -10.05
CA THR A 368 -7.40 17.96 -10.12
C THR A 368 -7.21 19.06 -11.17
N GLU A 369 -6.04 19.71 -11.19
CA GLU A 369 -5.65 20.67 -12.24
C GLU A 369 -5.62 20.04 -13.64
N ALA A 370 -5.28 18.75 -13.73
CA ALA A 370 -5.33 17.99 -14.97
C ALA A 370 -6.76 17.55 -15.36
N GLY A 371 -7.78 17.84 -14.55
CA GLY A 371 -9.20 17.58 -14.80
C GLY A 371 -9.69 16.19 -14.35
N TYR A 372 -9.03 15.56 -13.37
CA TYR A 372 -9.50 14.32 -12.75
C TYR A 372 -10.29 14.60 -11.48
N THR A 373 -11.29 13.78 -11.19
CA THR A 373 -11.91 13.73 -9.86
C THR A 373 -11.09 12.79 -8.98
N VAL A 374 -10.59 13.28 -7.85
CA VAL A 374 -9.68 12.52 -6.97
C VAL A 374 -10.35 12.25 -5.62
N TYR A 375 -10.24 11.01 -5.15
CA TYR A 375 -10.76 10.55 -3.88
C TYR A 375 -9.64 10.02 -2.99
N THR A 376 -9.68 10.40 -1.73
CA THR A 376 -8.76 9.98 -0.67
C THR A 376 -9.55 9.39 0.48
N HIS A 377 -8.88 8.66 1.37
CA HIS A 377 -9.51 8.15 2.59
C HIS A 377 -9.92 9.28 3.54
N HIS A 378 -11.01 9.08 4.29
CA HIS A 378 -11.55 10.00 5.29
C HIS A 378 -12.26 9.32 6.48
N ARG A 379 -12.62 8.03 6.43
CA ARG A 379 -13.17 7.29 7.60
C ARG A 379 -12.30 6.12 8.05
N VAL A 380 -11.34 5.70 7.25
CA VAL A 380 -10.30 4.70 7.57
C VAL A 380 -8.93 5.21 7.16
N SER A 381 -7.85 4.52 7.56
CA SER A 381 -6.51 4.87 7.09
C SER A 381 -6.28 4.38 5.66
N THR A 382 -5.45 5.10 4.91
CA THR A 382 -4.91 4.67 3.61
C THR A 382 -3.91 3.51 3.73
N SER A 383 -3.39 3.26 4.93
CA SER A 383 -2.45 2.16 5.20
C SER A 383 -3.17 0.83 5.42
N ASP A 384 -2.40 -0.23 5.69
CA ASP A 384 -2.89 -1.59 5.98
C ASP A 384 -4.00 -1.67 7.04
N GLU A 385 -4.08 -0.70 7.95
CA GLU A 385 -5.19 -0.61 8.90
C GLU A 385 -6.56 -0.55 8.19
N GLY A 386 -6.65 0.12 7.04
CA GLY A 386 -7.89 0.27 6.28
C GLY A 386 -8.22 -0.89 5.36
N ILE A 387 -7.33 -1.87 5.17
CA ILE A 387 -7.46 -2.89 4.11
C ILE A 387 -8.66 -3.82 4.33
N ALA A 388 -9.03 -4.07 5.60
CA ALA A 388 -10.13 -4.95 5.96
C ALA A 388 -11.48 -4.44 5.41
N LEU A 389 -11.67 -3.11 5.30
CA LEU A 389 -12.85 -2.54 4.66
C LEU A 389 -12.94 -2.91 3.18
N GLY A 390 -11.81 -2.82 2.47
CA GLY A 390 -11.73 -3.19 1.06
C GLY A 390 -11.99 -4.67 0.82
N GLN A 391 -11.36 -5.55 1.62
CA GLN A 391 -11.61 -6.99 1.59
C GLN A 391 -13.10 -7.32 1.79
N LEU A 392 -13.75 -6.68 2.77
CA LEU A 392 -15.17 -6.88 3.04
C LEU A 392 -16.05 -6.40 1.87
N ALA A 393 -15.76 -5.23 1.31
CA ALA A 393 -16.52 -4.69 0.18
C ALA A 393 -16.38 -5.56 -1.09
N ILE A 394 -15.20 -6.11 -1.34
CA ILE A 394 -14.94 -7.08 -2.41
C ILE A 394 -15.76 -8.36 -2.17
N ALA A 395 -15.69 -8.94 -0.96
CA ALA A 395 -16.48 -10.13 -0.62
C ALA A 395 -18.00 -9.90 -0.79
N ALA A 396 -18.48 -8.70 -0.46
CA ALA A 396 -19.87 -8.32 -0.65
C ALA A 396 -20.26 -8.25 -2.14
N ALA A 397 -19.37 -7.73 -3.01
CA ALA A 397 -19.57 -7.71 -4.46
C ALA A 397 -19.61 -9.13 -5.05
N TYR A 398 -18.75 -10.04 -4.59
CA TYR A 398 -18.73 -11.44 -5.02
C TYR A 398 -20.02 -12.18 -4.63
N ARG A 399 -20.49 -12.01 -3.39
CA ARG A 399 -21.77 -12.58 -2.95
C ARG A 399 -22.95 -12.09 -3.77
N ARG A 400 -22.95 -10.82 -4.18
CA ARG A 400 -23.99 -10.28 -5.07
C ARG A 400 -23.98 -10.99 -6.43
N LYS A 401 -22.82 -11.14 -7.07
CA LYS A 401 -22.71 -11.84 -8.36
C LYS A 401 -23.26 -13.27 -8.28
N GLN A 402 -22.92 -14.03 -7.24
CA GLN A 402 -23.41 -15.39 -7.04
C GLN A 402 -24.93 -15.45 -6.79
N ASN A 403 -25.47 -14.51 -6.00
CA ASN A 403 -26.92 -14.43 -5.78
C ASN A 403 -27.71 -14.01 -7.03
N VAL A 404 -27.11 -13.18 -7.90
CA VAL A 404 -27.71 -12.81 -9.20
C VAL A 404 -27.68 -14.00 -10.15
N SER A 405 -26.55 -14.73 -10.26
CA SER A 405 -26.46 -15.91 -11.13
C SER A 405 -27.41 -17.05 -10.73
N CYS A 406 -27.68 -17.22 -9.43
CA CYS A 406 -28.66 -18.19 -8.95
C CYS A 406 -30.11 -17.78 -9.22
N ARG A 407 -30.41 -16.47 -9.32
CA ARG A 407 -31.75 -15.97 -9.65
C ARG A 407 -32.04 -15.99 -11.15
N THR A 408 -31.03 -15.83 -12.00
CA THR A 408 -31.18 -15.90 -13.47
C THR A 408 -31.27 -17.33 -14.01
N ALA A 409 -30.89 -18.35 -13.23
CA ALA A 409 -31.04 -19.76 -13.60
C ALA A 409 -32.47 -20.29 -13.42
N SER A 410 -33.41 -19.48 -12.93
CA SER A 410 -34.82 -19.84 -12.73
C SER A 410 -35.73 -19.49 -13.92
N ASP A 411 -35.22 -18.81 -14.95
CA ASP A 411 -36.00 -18.34 -16.12
C ASP A 411 -35.58 -18.99 -17.44
N CYS A 412 -35.09 -20.24 -17.39
CA CYS A 412 -34.95 -21.08 -18.58
C CYS A 412 -35.49 -22.48 -18.27
N ILE A 413 -36.81 -22.61 -18.29
CA ILE A 413 -37.46 -23.88 -18.64
C ILE A 413 -37.35 -24.00 -20.17
N GLY A 414 -36.70 -25.07 -20.60
CA GLY A 414 -36.64 -25.57 -21.96
C GLY A 414 -36.06 -26.96 -21.93
#